data_AF-A0A4X2KI31-F1
#
_entry.id   AF-A0A4X2KI31-F1
#
_cell.length_a   1.000
_cell.length_b   1.000
_cell.length_c   1.000
_cell.angle_alpha   90.00
_cell.angle_beta   90.00
_cell.angle_gamma   90.00
#
_symmetry.space_group_name_H-M   'P 1'
#
loop_
_entity.id
_entity.type
_entity.pdbx_description
1 polymer ?
#
loop_
_entity_poly.entity_id
_entity_poly.type
_entity_poly.pdbx_seq_one_letter_code
_entity_poly.pdbx_strand_id
1 'polypeptide(L)'
;MKVLFLTVALSLFSILHADDFTFSEFRPLEGTYYVKVISVDKEFPEGEMPRDISPLIITYLDDARMEAKFTMKKDDNCEEINMMLKTTDELSRITMNRCPHYTCATVKTSEEKYMILYCQRGFQGKQIRMAQLVGPNTDENPKALQEFYRFIYRERFDERRIITPRQIEACTPENA
;
A
#
# COMPACT_ATOMS: atom_id res chain seq x y z
N MET A 1 -19.53 -24.13 62.62
CA MET A 1 -18.73 -24.47 61.42
C MET A 1 -18.94 -23.38 60.39
N LYS A 2 -17.87 -22.70 59.97
CA LYS A 2 -17.91 -21.57 59.03
C LYS A 2 -17.68 -22.12 57.63
N VAL A 3 -18.70 -22.08 56.77
CA VAL A 3 -18.57 -22.53 55.38
C VAL A 3 -17.98 -21.36 54.58
N LEU A 4 -16.72 -21.51 54.18
CA LEU A 4 -16.02 -20.59 53.28
C LEU A 4 -16.58 -20.76 51.87
N PHE A 5 -17.34 -19.77 51.39
CA PHE A 5 -17.73 -19.68 49.99
C PHE A 5 -16.53 -19.16 49.18
N LEU A 6 -15.99 -20.03 48.33
CA LEU A 6 -14.90 -19.71 47.40
C LEU A 6 -15.54 -19.28 46.07
N THR A 7 -15.78 -17.98 45.91
CA THR A 7 -16.20 -17.40 44.62
C THR A 7 -14.98 -17.21 43.72
N VAL A 8 -14.72 -18.20 42.86
CA VAL A 8 -13.76 -18.07 41.76
C VAL A 8 -14.45 -17.34 40.61
N ALA A 9 -14.23 -16.02 40.51
CA ALA A 9 -14.61 -15.24 39.35
C ALA A 9 -13.52 -15.39 38.27
N LEU A 10 -13.74 -16.29 37.31
CA LEU A 10 -12.96 -16.36 36.08
C LEU A 10 -13.44 -15.28 35.10
N SER A 11 -12.82 -14.10 35.15
CA SER A 11 -12.97 -13.11 34.09
C SER A 11 -11.99 -13.43 32.96
N LEU A 12 -12.46 -14.17 31.95
CA LEU A 12 -11.75 -14.31 30.68
C LEU A 12 -12.06 -13.07 29.83
N PHE A 13 -11.24 -12.02 29.93
CA PHE A 13 -11.32 -10.92 28.96
C PHE A 13 -10.53 -11.32 27.71
N SER A 14 -11.19 -12.04 26.82
CA SER A 14 -10.74 -12.15 25.43
C SER A 14 -11.04 -10.82 24.76
N ILE A 15 -10.15 -9.84 24.87
CA ILE A 15 -10.22 -8.65 24.02
C ILE A 15 -9.74 -9.10 22.63
N LEU A 16 -10.66 -9.60 21.81
CA LEU A 16 -10.45 -9.69 20.38
C LEU A 16 -10.47 -8.24 19.85
N HIS A 17 -9.34 -7.54 19.89
CA HIS A 17 -9.14 -6.41 18.99
C HIS A 17 -9.01 -7.01 17.59
N ALA A 18 -10.16 -7.28 16.95
CA ALA A 18 -10.19 -7.37 15.50
C ALA A 18 -9.82 -5.97 15.01
N ASP A 19 -8.56 -5.80 14.60
CA ASP A 19 -8.17 -4.60 13.87
C ASP A 19 -8.88 -4.62 12.52
N ASP A 20 -10.06 -4.01 12.52
CA ASP A 20 -10.87 -3.82 11.32
C ASP A 20 -10.22 -2.73 10.48
N PHE A 21 -9.22 -3.14 9.69
CA PHE A 21 -8.81 -2.33 8.55
C PHE A 21 -9.96 -2.30 7.55
N THR A 22 -10.55 -1.12 7.40
CA THR A 22 -11.60 -0.85 6.44
C THR A 22 -10.98 -0.61 5.08
N PHE A 23 -11.23 -1.54 4.15
CA PHE A 23 -10.99 -1.29 2.74
C PHE A 23 -12.00 -0.26 2.23
N SER A 24 -11.51 0.75 1.54
CA SER A 24 -12.33 1.74 0.85
C SER A 24 -11.92 1.82 -0.61
N GLU A 25 -12.85 2.30 -1.43
CA GLU A 25 -12.56 2.70 -2.80
C GLU A 25 -11.35 3.64 -2.82
N PHE A 26 -10.43 3.42 -3.75
CA PHE A 26 -9.23 4.24 -3.87
C PHE A 26 -9.64 5.60 -4.46
N ARG A 27 -9.78 6.60 -3.58
CA ARG A 27 -10.02 8.03 -3.87
C ARG A 27 -9.14 8.93 -2.99
N PRO A 28 -7.82 8.96 -3.23
CA PRO A 28 -6.93 9.90 -2.56
C PRO A 28 -7.25 11.34 -2.97
N LEU A 29 -6.79 12.31 -2.18
CA LEU A 29 -6.79 13.71 -2.61
C LEU A 29 -5.74 13.92 -3.70
N GLU A 30 -5.88 14.99 -4.47
CA GLU A 30 -4.80 15.43 -5.36
C GLU A 30 -3.57 15.81 -4.54
N GLY A 31 -2.41 15.57 -5.13
CA GLY A 31 -1.16 16.05 -4.57
C GLY A 31 0.01 15.13 -4.81
N THR A 32 1.06 15.39 -4.04
CA THR A 32 2.30 14.64 -4.06
C THR A 32 2.37 13.71 -2.86
N TYR A 33 2.65 12.44 -3.13
CA TYR A 33 2.76 11.38 -2.14
C TYR A 33 4.10 10.67 -2.27
N TYR A 34 4.57 10.09 -1.18
CA TYR A 34 5.85 9.41 -1.08
C TYR A 34 5.63 8.01 -0.56
N VAL A 35 6.11 7.01 -1.31
CA VAL A 35 6.07 5.61 -0.88
C VAL A 35 7.07 5.39 0.26
N LYS A 36 6.54 4.98 1.41
CA LYS A 36 7.32 4.78 2.65
C LYS A 36 7.88 3.38 2.75
N VAL A 37 7.05 2.40 2.44
CA VAL A 37 7.38 0.99 2.55
C VAL A 37 6.50 0.19 1.61
N ILE A 38 7.07 -0.88 1.06
CA ILE A 38 6.44 -1.80 0.13
C ILE A 38 6.57 -3.21 0.71
N SER A 39 5.50 -4.01 0.63
CA SER A 39 5.53 -5.44 0.93
C SER A 39 4.86 -6.24 -0.18
N VAL A 40 5.35 -7.46 -0.41
CA VAL A 40 4.82 -8.41 -1.40
C VAL A 40 4.50 -9.74 -0.73
N ASP A 41 3.37 -10.34 -1.10
CA ASP A 41 2.91 -11.58 -0.47
C ASP A 41 3.73 -12.81 -0.89
N LYS A 42 4.31 -12.75 -2.09
CA LYS A 42 5.05 -13.83 -2.72
C LYS A 42 6.44 -13.37 -3.12
N GLU A 43 7.30 -14.35 -3.39
CA GLU A 43 8.59 -14.08 -3.99
C GLU A 43 8.40 -13.34 -5.33
N PHE A 44 9.08 -12.22 -5.44
CA PHE A 44 9.05 -11.32 -6.57
C PHE A 44 10.48 -11.21 -7.10
N PRO A 45 10.71 -11.26 -8.41
CA PRO A 45 12.07 -11.30 -8.93
C PRO A 45 12.91 -10.11 -8.42
N GLU A 46 14.12 -10.40 -7.95
CA GLU A 46 15.08 -9.36 -7.60
C GLU A 46 15.33 -8.49 -8.84
N GLY A 47 15.15 -7.17 -8.69
CA GLY A 47 15.21 -6.19 -9.78
C GLY A 47 13.85 -5.70 -10.28
N GLU A 48 12.76 -6.44 -10.08
CA GLU A 48 11.40 -5.95 -10.41
C GLU A 48 10.83 -5.03 -9.31
N MET A 49 11.34 -5.12 -8.09
CA MET A 49 10.94 -4.23 -7.00
C MET A 49 11.64 -2.87 -7.13
N PRO A 50 10.91 -1.75 -7.12
CA PRO A 50 11.52 -0.42 -7.22
C PRO A 50 12.33 -0.13 -5.96
N ARG A 51 13.64 0.06 -6.13
CA ARG A 51 14.54 0.52 -5.06
C ARG A 51 14.64 2.02 -4.98
N ASP A 52 14.51 2.68 -6.12
CA ASP A 52 14.51 4.12 -6.29
C ASP A 52 13.20 4.53 -6.92
N ILE A 53 12.47 5.42 -6.25
CA ILE A 53 11.16 5.89 -6.69
C ILE A 53 11.07 7.40 -6.54
N SER A 54 10.48 8.07 -7.53
CA SER A 54 10.13 9.47 -7.38
C SER A 54 8.82 9.64 -6.60
N PRO A 55 8.49 10.87 -6.18
CA PRO A 55 7.18 11.13 -5.63
C PRO A 55 6.07 10.73 -6.60
N LEU A 56 4.99 10.20 -6.05
CA LEU A 56 3.74 9.88 -6.73
C LEU A 56 2.90 11.15 -6.82
N ILE A 57 2.65 11.62 -8.03
CA ILE A 57 1.81 12.77 -8.31
C ILE A 57 0.44 12.26 -8.73
N ILE A 58 -0.60 12.65 -7.99
CA ILE A 58 -1.99 12.28 -8.27
C ILE A 58 -2.77 13.53 -8.70
N THR A 59 -3.45 13.42 -9.84
CA THR A 59 -4.28 14.48 -10.44
C THR A 59 -5.59 13.90 -10.95
N TYR A 60 -6.72 14.51 -10.63
CA TYR A 60 -8.01 14.17 -11.21
C TYR A 60 -8.10 14.78 -12.62
N LEU A 61 -8.55 13.95 -13.56
CA LEU A 61 -8.89 14.38 -14.91
C LEU A 61 -10.36 14.78 -15.01
N ASP A 62 -11.21 14.10 -14.22
CA ASP A 62 -12.62 14.41 -13.98
C ASP A 62 -13.11 13.66 -12.71
N ASP A 63 -14.41 13.74 -12.40
CA ASP A 63 -15.02 13.13 -11.20
C ASP A 63 -14.87 11.59 -11.10
N ALA A 64 -14.56 10.91 -12.21
CA ALA A 64 -14.48 9.45 -12.30
C ALA A 64 -13.09 8.92 -12.69
N ARG A 65 -12.18 9.80 -13.15
CA ARG A 65 -10.86 9.44 -13.64
C ARG A 65 -9.79 10.27 -12.96
N MET A 66 -8.74 9.60 -12.49
CA MET A 66 -7.52 10.25 -12.03
C MET A 66 -6.30 9.62 -12.69
N GLU A 67 -5.25 10.41 -12.80
CA GLU A 67 -3.94 10.02 -13.28
C GLU A 67 -2.98 10.01 -12.09
N ALA A 68 -2.16 8.96 -12.00
CA ALA A 68 -1.05 8.90 -11.06
C ALA A 68 0.26 8.70 -11.82
N LYS A 69 1.22 9.59 -11.60
CA LYS A 69 2.51 9.63 -12.30
C LYS A 69 3.67 9.54 -11.31
N PHE A 70 4.64 8.72 -11.65
CA PHE A 70 5.93 8.66 -10.96
C PHE A 70 6.95 7.99 -11.88
N THR A 71 8.20 8.03 -11.46
CA THR A 71 9.30 7.35 -12.14
C THR A 71 9.97 6.41 -11.16
N MET A 72 10.52 5.32 -11.68
CA MET A 72 11.36 4.41 -10.92
C MET A 72 12.67 4.19 -11.66
N LYS A 73 13.75 3.94 -10.92
CA LYS A 73 15.04 3.61 -11.50
C LYS A 73 15.35 2.14 -11.27
N LYS A 74 15.64 1.41 -12.36
CA LYS A 74 16.00 -0.01 -12.37
C LYS A 74 17.28 -0.19 -13.15
N ASP A 75 18.34 -0.69 -12.50
CA ASP A 75 19.65 -0.95 -13.12
C ASP A 75 20.14 0.22 -14.00
N ASP A 76 20.11 1.42 -13.41
CA ASP A 76 20.40 2.71 -14.03
C ASP A 76 19.43 3.25 -15.09
N ASN A 77 18.47 2.44 -15.55
CA ASN A 77 17.43 2.88 -16.47
C ASN A 77 16.28 3.55 -15.73
N CYS A 78 15.88 4.72 -16.23
CA CYS A 78 14.67 5.39 -15.75
C CYS A 78 13.43 4.85 -16.47
N GLU A 79 12.42 4.52 -15.69
CA GLU A 79 11.11 4.10 -16.19
C GLU A 79 10.03 5.07 -15.69
N GLU A 80 9.37 5.75 -16.64
CA GLU A 80 8.17 6.52 -16.34
C GLU A 80 6.97 5.57 -16.24
N ILE A 81 6.22 5.73 -15.15
CA ILE A 81 4.99 5.02 -14.87
C ILE A 81 3.83 6.00 -14.82
N ASN A 82 2.88 5.79 -15.72
CA ASN A 82 1.61 6.48 -15.74
C ASN A 82 0.49 5.46 -15.49
N MET A 83 -0.30 5.74 -14.46
CA MET A 83 -1.47 4.97 -14.06
C MET A 83 -2.73 5.78 -14.32
N MET A 84 -3.63 5.25 -15.15
CA MET A 84 -4.98 5.77 -15.30
C MET A 84 -5.91 4.97 -14.38
N LEU A 85 -6.45 5.64 -13.37
CA LEU A 85 -7.36 5.01 -12.44
C LEU A 85 -8.79 5.39 -12.80
N LYS A 86 -9.63 4.37 -12.93
CA LYS A 86 -11.06 4.52 -13.12
C LYS A 86 -11.77 3.99 -11.87
N THR A 87 -12.49 4.88 -11.22
CA THR A 87 -13.44 4.59 -10.14
C THR A 87 -14.46 3.57 -10.68
N THR A 88 -14.59 2.40 -10.04
CA THR A 88 -15.62 1.41 -10.38
C THR A 88 -16.26 0.89 -9.08
N ASP A 89 -17.55 0.56 -9.13
CA ASP A 89 -18.45 0.40 -7.98
C ASP A 89 -18.01 -0.58 -6.86
N GLU A 90 -17.01 -1.45 -7.09
CA GLU A 90 -16.57 -2.47 -6.11
C GLU A 90 -15.07 -2.42 -5.74
N LEU A 91 -14.21 -1.89 -6.61
CA LEU A 91 -12.75 -1.71 -6.42
C LEU A 91 -12.22 -0.79 -7.52
N SER A 92 -11.31 0.14 -7.21
CA SER A 92 -10.73 1.00 -8.26
C SER A 92 -9.88 0.14 -9.21
N ARG A 93 -10.31 0.05 -10.47
CA ARG A 93 -9.52 -0.60 -11.52
C ARG A 93 -8.46 0.38 -12.00
N ILE A 94 -7.21 0.00 -11.83
CA ILE A 94 -6.07 0.79 -12.28
C ILE A 94 -5.61 0.23 -13.62
N THR A 95 -5.78 1.01 -14.68
CA THR A 95 -5.14 0.69 -15.95
C THR A 95 -3.79 1.37 -15.98
N MET A 96 -2.72 0.60 -15.80
CA MET A 96 -1.36 1.09 -16.00
C MET A 96 -0.96 0.87 -17.45
N ASN A 97 -0.26 1.84 -18.06
CA ASN A 97 0.20 1.73 -19.45
C ASN A 97 1.02 0.45 -19.72
N ARG A 98 1.69 -0.12 -18.69
CA ARG A 98 2.49 -1.36 -18.80
C ARG A 98 1.93 -2.59 -18.08
N CYS A 99 0.85 -2.46 -17.32
CA CYS A 99 0.29 -3.55 -16.52
C CYS A 99 -1.24 -3.57 -16.66
N PRO A 100 -1.76 -4.12 -17.78
CA PRO A 100 -3.17 -4.42 -17.87
C PRO A 100 -3.52 -5.40 -16.74
N HIS A 101 -4.65 -5.15 -16.05
CA HIS A 101 -5.14 -5.95 -14.90
C HIS A 101 -4.47 -5.66 -13.53
N TYR A 102 -4.00 -4.43 -13.31
CA TYR A 102 -3.65 -3.93 -11.98
C TYR A 102 -4.93 -3.46 -11.25
N THR A 103 -5.21 -3.97 -10.05
CA THR A 103 -6.35 -3.48 -9.23
C THR A 103 -5.83 -3.02 -7.90
N CYS A 104 -6.37 -1.92 -7.36
CA CYS A 104 -5.99 -1.45 -6.04
C CYS A 104 -7.19 -1.01 -5.22
N ALA A 105 -7.06 -1.17 -3.91
CA ALA A 105 -7.92 -0.56 -2.91
C ALA A 105 -7.06 0.32 -1.99
N THR A 106 -7.70 1.32 -1.37
CA THR A 106 -7.13 1.99 -0.22
C THR A 106 -7.54 1.30 1.06
N VAL A 107 -6.64 1.27 2.02
CA VAL A 107 -6.95 1.03 3.42
C VAL A 107 -6.56 2.29 4.18
N LYS A 108 -7.55 2.87 4.86
CA LYS A 108 -7.35 4.10 5.65
C LYS A 108 -6.46 3.79 6.85
N THR A 109 -5.53 4.69 7.12
CA THR A 109 -4.80 4.71 8.39
C THR A 109 -5.50 5.70 9.34
N SER A 110 -5.16 5.67 10.62
CA SER A 110 -5.63 6.70 11.56
C SER A 110 -4.96 8.07 11.34
N GLU A 111 -3.93 8.13 10.50
CA GLU A 111 -3.25 9.35 10.08
C GLU A 111 -3.84 9.79 8.74
N GLU A 112 -4.66 10.85 8.73
CA GLU A 112 -5.50 11.24 7.58
C GLU A 112 -4.76 11.32 6.23
N LYS A 113 -3.51 11.76 6.23
CA LYS A 113 -2.70 11.93 5.02
C LYS A 113 -1.91 10.69 4.62
N TYR A 114 -1.98 9.62 5.41
CA TYR A 114 -1.34 8.34 5.15
C TYR A 114 -2.39 7.30 4.76
N MET A 115 -2.07 6.49 3.76
CA MET A 115 -2.94 5.41 3.31
C MET A 115 -2.10 4.20 2.93
N ILE A 116 -2.70 3.02 3.05
CA ILE A 116 -2.11 1.79 2.56
C ILE A 116 -2.75 1.48 1.21
N LEU A 117 -1.94 1.35 0.17
CA LEU A 117 -2.36 0.89 -1.13
C LEU A 117 -2.24 -0.62 -1.15
N TYR A 118 -3.37 -1.30 -1.31
CA TYR A 118 -3.41 -2.74 -1.48
C TYR A 118 -3.69 -3.05 -2.94
N CYS A 119 -2.70 -3.56 -3.64
CA CYS A 119 -2.75 -3.78 -5.07
C CYS A 119 -2.58 -5.24 -5.45
N GLN A 120 -3.23 -5.67 -6.52
CA GLN A 120 -3.13 -7.02 -7.05
C GLN A 120 -2.82 -6.97 -8.55
N ARG A 121 -1.97 -7.90 -9.00
CA ARG A 121 -1.65 -8.04 -10.42
C ARG A 121 -1.37 -9.49 -10.80
N GLY A 122 -1.66 -9.83 -12.05
CA GLY A 122 -1.12 -11.02 -12.68
C GLY A 122 0.36 -10.84 -13.02
N PHE A 123 1.21 -11.80 -12.66
CA PHE A 123 2.60 -11.85 -13.07
C PHE A 123 3.04 -13.31 -13.23
N GLN A 124 3.56 -13.65 -14.43
CA GLN A 124 4.03 -15.00 -14.76
C GLN A 124 3.01 -16.12 -14.39
N GLY A 125 1.73 -15.89 -14.69
CA GLY A 125 0.64 -16.85 -14.40
C GLY A 125 0.23 -16.95 -12.93
N LYS A 126 0.80 -16.13 -12.04
CA LYS A 126 0.43 -16.05 -10.61
C LYS A 126 -0.19 -14.70 -10.29
N GLN A 127 -1.15 -14.67 -9.39
CA GLN A 127 -1.61 -13.42 -8.79
C GLN A 127 -0.65 -13.02 -7.67
N ILE A 128 -0.15 -11.78 -7.72
CA ILE A 128 0.73 -11.19 -6.70
C ILE A 128 -0.04 -10.07 -6.01
N ARG A 129 0.07 -10.00 -4.68
CA ARG A 129 -0.51 -8.96 -3.84
C ARG A 129 0.61 -8.07 -3.31
N MET A 130 0.37 -6.77 -3.31
CA MET A 130 1.32 -5.75 -2.88
C MET A 130 0.63 -4.80 -1.92
N ALA A 131 1.34 -4.43 -0.87
CA ALA A 131 0.92 -3.41 0.08
C ALA A 131 1.94 -2.28 0.09
N GLN A 132 1.51 -1.03 -0.02
CA GLN A 132 2.40 0.13 0.01
C GLN A 132 1.85 1.16 0.99
N LEU A 133 2.65 1.58 1.97
CA LEU A 133 2.30 2.76 2.76
C LEU A 133 2.74 4.00 1.98
N VAL A 134 1.82 4.95 1.79
CA VAL A 134 2.13 6.25 1.18
C VAL A 134 1.75 7.39 2.11
N GLY A 135 2.51 8.49 2.06
CA GLY A 135 2.31 9.67 2.90
C GLY A 135 2.67 10.97 2.19
N PRO A 136 2.43 12.14 2.81
CA PRO A 136 2.49 13.45 2.13
C PRO A 136 3.91 14.05 2.01
N ASN A 137 4.90 13.49 2.71
CA ASN A 137 6.28 13.97 2.76
C ASN A 137 7.23 12.79 2.90
N THR A 138 8.53 13.02 3.10
CA THR A 138 9.54 11.96 3.31
C THR A 138 9.72 11.56 4.77
N ASP A 139 9.26 12.39 5.72
CA ASP A 139 9.38 12.15 7.17
C ASP A 139 8.76 10.83 7.64
N GLU A 140 9.39 10.17 8.61
CA GLU A 140 8.80 8.97 9.19
C GLU A 140 7.55 9.29 10.02
N ASN A 141 6.54 8.43 9.94
CA ASN A 141 5.39 8.43 10.83
C ASN A 141 5.29 7.04 11.50
N PRO A 142 5.80 6.89 12.73
CA PRO A 142 5.84 5.60 13.43
C PRO A 142 4.46 4.96 13.60
N LYS A 143 3.41 5.77 13.76
CA LYS A 143 2.03 5.29 13.94
C LYS A 143 1.48 4.69 12.65
N ALA A 144 1.66 5.39 11.52
CA ALA A 144 1.27 4.86 10.20
C ALA A 144 2.07 3.61 9.83
N LEU A 145 3.37 3.55 10.18
CA LEU A 145 4.20 2.36 9.99
C LEU A 145 3.73 1.17 10.84
N GLN A 146 3.40 1.40 12.11
CA GLN A 146 2.86 0.34 12.99
C GLN A 146 1.55 -0.22 12.43
N GLU A 147 0.66 0.65 11.95
CA GLU A 147 -0.59 0.23 11.31
C GLU A 147 -0.34 -0.58 10.03
N PHE A 148 0.64 -0.17 9.22
CA PHE A 148 1.06 -0.93 8.05
C PHE A 148 1.58 -2.32 8.41
N TYR A 149 2.47 -2.46 9.39
CA TYR A 149 3.00 -3.77 9.80
C TYR A 149 1.88 -4.70 10.30
N ARG A 150 0.94 -4.15 11.06
CA ARG A 150 -0.23 -4.87 11.55
C ARG A 150 -1.17 -5.30 10.41
N PHE A 151 -1.33 -4.45 9.39
CA PHE A 151 -2.09 -4.77 8.18
C PHE A 151 -1.46 -5.94 7.42
N ILE A 152 -0.16 -5.86 7.12
CA ILE A 152 0.51 -6.91 6.35
C ILE A 152 0.57 -8.24 7.12
N TYR A 153 0.68 -8.20 8.46
CA TYR A 153 0.56 -9.37 9.33
C TYR A 153 -0.83 -10.02 9.21
N ARG A 154 -1.90 -9.22 9.30
CA ARG A 154 -3.29 -9.70 9.14
C ARG A 154 -3.52 -10.32 7.76
N GLU A 155 -3.03 -9.68 6.71
CA GLU A 155 -3.17 -10.13 5.31
C GLU A 155 -2.20 -11.26 4.92
N ARG A 156 -1.37 -11.73 5.87
CA ARG A 156 -0.40 -12.82 5.73
C ARG A 156 0.64 -12.57 4.64
N PHE A 157 1.17 -11.36 4.58
CA PHE A 157 2.37 -11.06 3.81
C PHE A 157 3.60 -11.59 4.55
N ASP A 158 4.68 -11.84 3.82
CA ASP A 158 5.95 -12.25 4.42
C ASP A 158 6.69 -10.99 4.90
N GLU A 159 6.84 -10.83 6.22
CA GLU A 159 7.52 -9.68 6.83
C GLU A 159 9.01 -9.59 6.44
N ARG A 160 9.60 -10.67 5.93
CA ARG A 160 10.97 -10.66 5.41
C ARG A 160 11.06 -10.03 4.02
N ARG A 161 9.91 -9.76 3.37
CA ARG A 161 9.80 -9.17 2.02
C ARG A 161 9.28 -7.74 2.10
N ILE A 162 9.90 -6.95 2.96
CA ILE A 162 9.61 -5.53 3.16
C ILE A 162 10.76 -4.71 2.57
N ILE A 163 10.40 -3.69 1.81
CA ILE A 163 11.33 -2.82 1.11
C ILE A 163 11.00 -1.37 1.44
N THR A 164 11.99 -0.64 1.91
CA THR A 164 11.95 0.82 2.03
C THR A 164 12.64 1.40 0.81
N PRO A 165 11.90 1.95 -0.18
CA PRO A 165 12.51 2.54 -1.35
C PRO A 165 13.20 3.86 -0.99
N ARG A 166 14.30 4.16 -1.67
CA ARG A 166 14.92 5.49 -1.63
C ARG A 166 14.09 6.44 -2.48
N GLN A 167 13.80 7.59 -1.91
CA GLN A 167 13.13 8.69 -2.61
C GLN A 167 14.16 9.43 -3.48
N ILE A 168 13.87 9.54 -4.77
CA ILE A 168 14.70 10.25 -5.74
C ILE A 168 13.90 11.36 -6.42
N GLU A 169 14.58 12.31 -7.06
CA GLU A 169 13.92 13.21 -8.00
C GLU A 169 13.39 12.43 -9.20
N ALA A 170 12.37 12.97 -9.87
CA ALA A 170 11.86 12.36 -11.08
C ALA A 170 12.96 12.33 -12.15
N CYS A 171 13.12 11.17 -12.79
CA CYS A 171 14.08 10.99 -13.88
C CYS A 171 13.37 10.91 -15.23
N THR A 172 14.10 11.08 -16.32
CA THR A 172 13.58 10.90 -17.68
C THR A 172 14.19 9.67 -18.33
N PRO A 173 13.42 8.84 -19.06
CA PRO A 173 13.98 7.78 -19.89
C PRO A 173 14.96 8.37 -20.93
N GLU A 174 16.09 7.69 -21.18
CA GLU A 174 17.14 8.20 -22.09
C GLU A 174 16.70 8.32 -23.57
N ASN A 175 15.53 7.76 -23.93
CA ASN A 175 14.99 7.78 -25.30
C ASN A 175 13.57 8.40 -25.38
N ALA A 176 13.24 9.33 -24.49
CA ALA A 176 11.94 10.04 -24.48
C ALA A 176 11.79 11.05 -25.63
#